data_AF-A0A937BC81-F1
#
_entry.id   AF-A0A937BC81-F1
#
_cell.length_a   1.000
_cell.length_b   1.000
_cell.length_c   1.000
_cell.angle_alpha   90.00
_cell.angle_beta   90.00
_cell.angle_gamma   90.00
#
_symmetry.space_group_name_H-M   'P 1'
#
loop_
_entity.id
_entity.type
_entity.pdbx_description
1 polymer ?
#
loop_
_entity_poly.entity_id
_entity_poly.type
_entity_poly.pdbx_seq_one_letter_code
_entity_poly.pdbx_strand_id
1 'polypeptide(L)'
;MTKLHDRLTAPGQKRILSLDGGGIRGILTLGFLEHIEEMLAKENNDPDFRLCDYFDLIGGTSTGSIIASCLAIGMKASEVKKQYFELGTKIFGLKTGFFQYLFKGVKYDNKPLEIALKKFFGDITLGDAERIHTGLCIFTKRAETFSTWAIHNHPDGKFFPQNKDWPLWQVIMASAAAPTYFLPMFLKDSSGEQGAFIDGGISMVNNPSLRLFLLASLNSYPFHWRLGKRNMLMVSLGTGNIDQRSSYSAFQKNNLMAWAAKMPEFFMHDANLSNQLIMQILSDSPTSISIDSEMGDLKGSAFLGYQALTYLRYNVWLAEQDLKGLGYNFSTSVMKTLGEMDNPKNMNILAEIGEKAAKKYILEDHFVDFKYTHPAPTGESYFVSYKDYGLTFEPYAKKDIPIGACRIDHDFEIMTMEGLMRAKAGDYLIKGVRGEYYACDASVFKETYAKSAKA
;
A
#
# COMPACT_ATOMS: atom_id res chain seq x y z
N MET A 1 18.90 -3.08 -17.00
CA MET A 1 17.75 -3.04 -16.08
C MET A 1 18.25 -3.48 -14.71
N THR A 2 17.71 -2.93 -13.62
CA THR A 2 18.14 -3.26 -12.25
C THR A 2 17.40 -4.50 -11.75
N LYS A 3 17.97 -5.23 -10.77
CA LYS A 3 17.30 -6.36 -10.09
C LYS A 3 15.89 -6.01 -9.59
N LEU A 4 15.71 -4.76 -9.14
CA LEU A 4 14.42 -4.23 -8.71
C LEU A 4 13.41 -4.11 -9.87
N HIS A 5 13.85 -3.60 -11.02
CA HIS A 5 12.99 -3.46 -12.20
C HIS A 5 12.47 -4.82 -12.68
N ASP A 6 13.37 -5.80 -12.74
CA ASP A 6 13.02 -7.17 -13.12
C ASP A 6 12.00 -7.77 -12.14
N ARG A 7 12.16 -7.55 -10.83
CA ARG A 7 11.19 -7.99 -9.80
C ARG A 7 9.80 -7.37 -9.99
N LEU A 8 9.74 -6.06 -10.24
CA LEU A 8 8.48 -5.33 -10.36
C LEU A 8 7.70 -5.71 -11.62
N THR A 9 8.42 -5.96 -12.72
CA THR A 9 7.85 -6.34 -14.03
C THR A 9 7.70 -7.85 -14.20
N ALA A 10 8.32 -8.66 -13.32
CA ALA A 10 8.28 -10.11 -13.42
C ALA A 10 6.84 -10.63 -13.46
N PRO A 11 6.59 -11.66 -14.27
CA PRO A 11 5.28 -12.30 -14.31
C PRO A 11 4.97 -13.05 -13.01
N GLY A 12 3.67 -13.36 -12.82
CA GLY A 12 3.21 -14.22 -11.74
C GLY A 12 2.49 -13.51 -10.61
N GLN A 13 2.39 -14.20 -9.47
CA GLN A 13 1.68 -13.68 -8.31
C GLN A 13 2.41 -12.49 -7.71
N LYS A 14 1.64 -11.48 -7.30
CA LYS A 14 2.14 -10.24 -6.70
C LYS A 14 1.65 -10.07 -5.29
N ARG A 15 2.55 -9.65 -4.40
CA ARG A 15 2.28 -9.49 -2.96
C ARG A 15 2.56 -8.06 -2.54
N ILE A 16 1.54 -7.41 -1.98
CA ILE A 16 1.60 -6.04 -1.47
C ILE A 16 1.51 -6.07 0.05
N LEU A 17 2.41 -5.35 0.72
CA LEU A 17 2.32 -5.01 2.13
C LEU A 17 1.91 -3.54 2.27
N SER A 18 0.82 -3.29 2.99
CA SER A 18 0.23 -1.97 3.23
C SER A 18 0.26 -1.64 4.73
N LEU A 19 0.92 -0.54 5.09
CA LEU A 19 1.17 -0.17 6.49
C LEU A 19 0.53 1.19 6.83
N ASP A 20 -0.38 1.17 7.81
CA ASP A 20 -1.11 2.37 8.21
C ASP A 20 -0.24 3.43 8.93
N GLY A 21 -0.72 4.67 8.89
CA GLY A 21 -0.28 5.73 9.78
C GLY A 21 -0.93 5.63 11.17
N GLY A 22 -0.24 6.12 12.21
CA GLY A 22 -0.75 6.08 13.58
C GLY A 22 0.21 6.46 14.72
N GLY A 23 1.31 7.15 14.43
CA GLY A 23 2.32 7.53 15.43
C GLY A 23 2.94 6.32 16.14
N ILE A 24 3.20 6.43 17.44
CA ILE A 24 3.83 5.37 18.26
C ILE A 24 3.11 4.03 18.24
N ARG A 25 1.82 4.02 17.86
CA ARG A 25 1.02 2.80 17.73
C ARG A 25 1.48 1.89 16.59
N GLY A 26 2.38 2.35 15.72
CA GLY A 26 3.09 1.47 14.77
C GLY A 26 3.84 0.31 15.43
N ILE A 27 4.15 0.40 16.74
CA ILE A 27 4.71 -0.73 17.49
C ILE A 27 3.77 -1.94 17.58
N LEU A 28 2.45 -1.72 17.54
CA LEU A 28 1.45 -2.79 17.47
C LEU A 28 1.54 -3.51 16.12
N THR A 29 1.68 -2.74 15.03
CA THR A 29 1.88 -3.25 13.67
C THR A 29 3.13 -4.14 13.58
N LEU A 30 4.20 -3.78 14.28
CA LEU A 30 5.43 -4.57 14.33
C LEU A 30 5.23 -5.96 14.98
N GLY A 31 4.32 -6.10 15.95
CA GLY A 31 3.96 -7.40 16.51
C GLY A 31 3.29 -8.33 15.49
N PHE A 32 2.48 -7.78 14.57
CA PHE A 32 1.96 -8.54 13.43
C PHE A 32 3.07 -8.92 12.43
N LEU A 33 3.94 -7.97 12.10
CA LEU A 33 5.03 -8.19 11.13
C LEU A 33 6.02 -9.26 11.61
N GLU A 34 6.41 -9.25 12.89
CA GLU A 34 7.28 -10.29 13.47
C GLU A 34 6.66 -11.67 13.32
N HIS A 35 5.37 -11.81 13.63
CA HIS A 35 4.69 -13.10 13.51
C HIS A 35 4.57 -13.58 12.05
N ILE A 36 4.27 -12.68 11.11
CA ILE A 36 4.24 -12.99 9.67
C ILE A 36 5.63 -13.42 9.20
N GLU A 37 6.67 -12.69 9.57
CA GLU A 37 8.05 -13.00 9.20
C GLU A 37 8.49 -14.35 9.76
N GLU A 38 8.21 -14.63 11.04
CA GLU A 38 8.51 -15.93 11.67
C GLU A 38 7.77 -17.10 11.02
N MET A 39 6.49 -16.92 10.69
CA MET A 39 5.67 -17.96 10.06
C MET A 39 6.19 -18.26 8.65
N LEU A 40 6.44 -17.24 7.84
CA LEU A 40 6.98 -17.42 6.49
C LEU A 40 8.41 -17.96 6.50
N ALA A 41 9.25 -17.54 7.46
CA ALA A 41 10.59 -18.09 7.67
C ALA A 41 10.55 -19.59 7.94
N LYS A 42 9.62 -20.05 8.79
CA LYS A 42 9.42 -21.48 9.09
C LYS A 42 8.92 -22.25 7.88
N GLU A 43 7.93 -21.74 7.16
CA GLU A 43 7.41 -22.37 5.95
C GLU A 43 8.52 -22.58 4.90
N ASN A 44 9.44 -21.63 4.79
CA ASN A 44 10.53 -21.64 3.81
C ASN A 44 11.83 -22.26 4.31
N ASN A 45 11.89 -22.71 5.56
CA ASN A 45 13.12 -23.18 6.22
C ASN A 45 14.29 -22.18 6.10
N ASP A 46 13.99 -20.87 6.18
CA ASP A 46 14.96 -19.80 6.01
C ASP A 46 15.01 -18.90 7.26
N PRO A 47 16.01 -19.07 8.15
CA PRO A 47 16.15 -18.23 9.34
C PRO A 47 16.55 -16.77 9.01
N ASP A 48 17.02 -16.52 7.79
CA ASP A 48 17.39 -15.20 7.27
C ASP A 48 16.33 -14.62 6.33
N PHE A 49 15.12 -15.18 6.34
CA PHE A 49 14.00 -14.63 5.61
C PHE A 49 13.75 -13.16 5.98
N ARG A 50 13.54 -12.32 4.96
CA ARG A 50 13.10 -10.93 5.12
C ARG A 50 11.78 -10.72 4.42
N LEU A 51 10.92 -9.90 5.01
CA LEU A 51 9.64 -9.53 4.38
C LEU A 51 9.83 -8.86 3.00
N CYS A 52 10.94 -8.17 2.74
CA CYS A 52 11.23 -7.61 1.41
C CYS A 52 11.49 -8.67 0.34
N ASP A 53 11.88 -9.89 0.71
CA ASP A 53 12.06 -10.97 -0.24
C ASP A 53 10.71 -11.51 -0.72
N TYR A 54 9.72 -11.52 0.17
CA TYR A 54 8.37 -12.02 -0.08
C TYR A 54 7.45 -10.99 -0.73
N PHE A 55 7.38 -9.77 -0.19
CA PHE A 55 6.51 -8.72 -0.72
C PHE A 55 7.16 -8.02 -1.91
N ASP A 56 6.47 -7.97 -3.04
CA ASP A 56 6.92 -7.31 -4.28
C ASP A 56 6.82 -5.78 -4.17
N LEU A 57 5.88 -5.29 -3.35
CA LEU A 57 5.69 -3.87 -3.04
C LEU A 57 5.34 -3.72 -1.57
N ILE A 58 6.10 -2.88 -0.86
CA ILE A 58 5.83 -2.46 0.50
C ILE A 58 5.50 -0.97 0.46
N GLY A 59 4.35 -0.59 1.01
CA GLY A 59 3.96 0.80 1.07
C GLY A 59 3.37 1.22 2.40
N GLY A 60 3.55 2.49 2.73
CA GLY A 60 3.12 3.00 4.03
C GLY A 60 2.93 4.51 4.08
N THR A 61 2.18 4.93 5.09
CA THR A 61 1.89 6.33 5.39
C THR A 61 2.35 6.67 6.80
N SER A 62 2.97 7.84 7.01
CA SER A 62 3.42 8.29 8.33
C SER A 62 4.35 7.26 8.98
N THR A 63 4.10 6.82 10.21
CA THR A 63 4.85 5.71 10.84
C THR A 63 4.93 4.45 9.97
N GLY A 64 3.90 4.16 9.17
CA GLY A 64 3.92 3.04 8.23
C GLY A 64 4.97 3.22 7.14
N SER A 65 5.28 4.46 6.73
CA SER A 65 6.38 4.75 5.79
C SER A 65 7.76 4.48 6.40
N ILE A 66 7.94 4.75 7.69
CA ILE A 66 9.18 4.43 8.43
C ILE A 66 9.38 2.91 8.42
N ILE A 67 8.36 2.15 8.84
CA ILE A 67 8.40 0.69 8.90
C ILE A 67 8.60 0.11 7.49
N ALA A 68 7.84 0.59 6.50
CA ALA A 68 7.96 0.17 5.10
C ALA A 68 9.38 0.33 4.57
N SER A 69 10.01 1.47 4.85
CA SER A 69 11.36 1.78 4.38
C SER A 69 12.40 0.91 5.06
N CYS A 70 12.28 0.66 6.37
CA CYS A 70 13.15 -0.26 7.10
C CYS A 70 13.06 -1.70 6.55
N LEU A 71 11.85 -2.20 6.31
CA LEU A 71 11.67 -3.54 5.72
C LEU A 71 12.23 -3.60 4.30
N ALA A 72 11.98 -2.56 3.48
CA ALA A 72 12.43 -2.52 2.09
C ALA A 72 13.96 -2.50 1.93
N ILE A 73 14.71 -2.04 2.94
CA ILE A 73 16.18 -2.11 2.98
C ILE A 73 16.72 -3.42 3.62
N GLY A 74 15.86 -4.42 3.86
CA GLY A 74 16.28 -5.74 4.30
C GLY A 74 16.37 -5.95 5.81
N MET A 75 15.76 -5.09 6.63
CA MET A 75 15.68 -5.33 8.08
C MET A 75 14.65 -6.40 8.42
N LYS A 76 14.93 -7.20 9.45
CA LYS A 76 13.93 -8.05 10.11
C LYS A 76 12.94 -7.17 10.89
N ALA A 77 11.68 -7.62 10.99
CA ALA A 77 10.66 -6.92 11.75
C ALA A 77 11.06 -6.69 13.22
N SER A 78 11.78 -7.64 13.82
CA SER A 78 12.31 -7.55 15.18
C SER A 78 13.40 -6.47 15.35
N GLU A 79 14.24 -6.28 14.34
CA GLU A 79 15.23 -5.20 14.31
C GLU A 79 14.55 -3.84 14.21
N VAL A 80 13.53 -3.74 13.34
CA VAL A 80 12.72 -2.52 13.21
C VAL A 80 12.05 -2.20 14.54
N LYS A 81 11.46 -3.20 15.21
CA LYS A 81 10.81 -3.02 16.52
C LYS A 81 11.75 -2.51 17.60
N LYS A 82 12.95 -3.08 17.70
CA LYS A 82 13.98 -2.62 18.64
C LYS A 82 14.34 -1.15 18.40
N GLN A 83 14.63 -0.78 17.15
CA GLN A 83 14.93 0.61 16.79
C GLN A 83 13.75 1.54 17.06
N TYR A 84 12.53 1.07 16.81
CA TYR A 84 11.30 1.83 17.02
C TYR A 84 11.10 2.19 18.51
N PHE A 85 11.40 1.27 19.44
CA PHE A 85 11.38 1.56 20.88
C PHE A 85 12.38 2.67 21.28
N GLU A 86 13.61 2.58 20.79
CA GLU A 86 14.64 3.59 21.04
C GLU A 86 14.27 4.95 20.45
N LEU A 87 13.60 4.95 19.30
CA LEU A 87 13.18 6.15 18.59
C LEU A 87 11.97 6.81 19.26
N GLY A 88 10.92 6.05 19.56
CA GLY A 88 9.67 6.55 20.12
C GLY A 88 9.87 7.23 21.48
N THR A 89 10.75 6.69 22.32
CA THR A 89 11.13 7.28 23.61
C THR A 89 11.87 8.62 23.45
N LYS A 90 12.72 8.76 22.42
CA LYS A 90 13.48 10.00 22.15
C LYS A 90 12.64 11.07 21.48
N ILE A 91 11.79 10.72 20.50
CA ILE A 91 10.96 11.67 19.76
C ILE A 91 9.81 12.20 20.62
N PHE A 92 9.04 11.31 21.23
CA PHE A 92 7.82 11.69 21.96
C PHE A 92 8.07 11.92 23.46
N GLY A 93 9.30 11.66 23.94
CA GLY A 93 9.72 12.00 25.30
C GLY A 93 10.05 13.48 25.50
N LEU A 94 10.36 14.22 24.44
CA LEU A 94 10.76 15.64 24.48
C LEU A 94 9.61 16.53 23.99
N LYS A 95 8.68 16.89 24.88
CA LYS A 95 7.63 17.87 24.56
C LYS A 95 8.26 19.25 24.30
N THR A 96 7.82 19.96 23.26
CA THR A 96 8.26 21.35 23.05
C THR A 96 7.87 22.24 24.21
N GLY A 97 8.73 23.20 24.57
CA GLY A 97 8.45 24.18 25.62
C GLY A 97 7.21 25.04 25.31
N PHE A 98 6.50 25.47 26.36
CA PHE A 98 5.24 26.23 26.30
C PHE A 98 5.25 27.42 25.33
N PHE A 99 6.35 28.19 25.31
CA PHE A 99 6.53 29.32 24.41
C PHE A 99 6.56 28.88 22.93
N GLN A 100 7.24 27.79 22.59
CA GLN A 100 7.34 27.32 21.20
C GLN A 100 6.01 26.75 20.69
N TYR A 101 5.23 26.10 21.55
CA TYR A 101 3.86 25.69 21.23
C TYR A 101 2.96 26.90 20.94
N LEU A 102 3.04 27.95 21.78
CA LEU A 102 2.24 29.16 21.63
C LEU A 102 2.60 29.97 20.36
N PHE A 103 3.89 30.02 19.98
CA PHE A 103 4.38 30.81 18.85
C PHE A 103 4.42 30.05 17.51
N LYS A 104 4.60 28.72 17.51
CA LYS A 104 4.70 27.91 16.26
C LYS A 104 3.51 26.97 16.04
N GLY A 105 2.63 26.79 17.02
CA GLY A 105 1.43 25.95 16.89
C GLY A 105 1.68 24.46 16.66
N VAL A 106 2.88 23.96 16.99
CA VAL A 106 3.27 22.55 16.83
C VAL A 106 3.71 21.93 18.16
N LYS A 107 3.36 20.66 18.37
CA LYS A 107 3.59 19.90 19.62
C LYS A 107 5.01 19.32 19.76
N TYR A 108 5.73 19.16 18.64
CA TYR A 108 7.07 18.59 18.61
C TYR A 108 8.00 19.36 17.65
N ASP A 109 9.30 19.36 17.95
CA ASP A 109 10.34 19.82 17.01
C ASP A 109 10.62 18.67 16.02
N ASN A 110 10.76 18.98 14.72
CA ASN A 110 11.09 17.98 13.70
C ASN A 110 12.52 17.44 13.88
N LYS A 111 13.41 18.18 14.57
CA LYS A 111 14.84 17.88 14.67
C LYS A 111 15.18 16.49 15.24
N PRO A 112 14.57 15.99 16.34
CA PRO A 112 14.92 14.66 16.87
C PRO A 112 14.60 13.53 15.89
N LEU A 113 13.44 13.59 15.23
CA LEU A 113 13.07 12.63 14.19
C LEU A 113 14.00 12.76 12.98
N GLU A 114 14.29 13.99 12.54
CA GLU A 114 15.21 14.26 11.43
C GLU A 114 16.61 13.69 11.70
N ILE A 115 17.19 13.95 12.87
CA ILE A 115 18.52 13.44 13.28
C ILE A 115 18.51 11.91 13.29
N ALA A 116 17.47 11.30 13.84
CA ALA A 116 17.37 9.85 13.92
C ALA A 116 17.24 9.21 12.54
N LEU A 117 16.35 9.73 11.68
CA LEU A 117 16.18 9.21 10.32
C LEU A 117 17.43 9.45 9.47
N LYS A 118 18.10 10.61 9.59
CA LYS A 118 19.40 10.87 8.93
C LYS A 118 20.47 9.90 9.39
N LYS A 119 20.57 9.65 10.70
CA LYS A 119 21.54 8.69 11.25
C LYS A 119 21.25 7.28 10.75
N PHE A 120 19.99 6.93 10.60
CA PHE A 120 19.55 5.59 10.24
C PHE A 120 19.67 5.31 8.73
N PHE A 121 19.04 6.14 7.90
CA PHE A 121 19.02 5.97 6.45
C PHE A 121 20.22 6.60 5.74
N GLY A 122 20.98 7.46 6.42
CA GLY A 122 22.21 8.05 5.89
C GLY A 122 21.99 8.76 4.56
N ASP A 123 22.74 8.32 3.57
CA ASP A 123 22.75 8.80 2.19
C ASP A 123 21.89 7.95 1.23
N ILE A 124 21.11 6.98 1.74
CA ILE A 124 20.17 6.22 0.91
C ILE A 124 19.19 7.19 0.23
N THR A 125 19.10 7.12 -1.08
CA THR A 125 18.12 7.87 -1.88
C THR A 125 16.96 6.96 -2.32
N LEU A 126 15.86 7.56 -2.76
CA LEU A 126 14.69 6.81 -3.27
C LEU A 126 15.05 5.86 -4.42
N GLY A 127 16.04 6.23 -5.26
CA GLY A 127 16.48 5.47 -6.41
C GLY A 127 17.60 4.47 -6.14
N ASP A 128 18.00 4.27 -4.89
CA ASP A 128 19.07 3.35 -4.50
C ASP A 128 18.63 1.88 -4.58
N ALA A 129 18.65 1.32 -5.80
CA ALA A 129 18.23 -0.05 -6.06
C ALA A 129 19.22 -1.12 -5.53
N GLU A 130 20.39 -0.73 -5.01
CA GLU A 130 21.33 -1.65 -4.36
C GLU A 130 20.93 -1.89 -2.91
N ARG A 131 20.53 -0.82 -2.20
CA ARG A 131 20.14 -0.88 -0.78
C ARG A 131 18.63 -1.03 -0.57
N ILE A 132 17.79 -0.72 -1.56
CA ILE A 132 16.33 -0.95 -1.50
C ILE A 132 16.00 -2.20 -2.34
N HIS A 133 15.62 -3.28 -1.65
CA HIS A 133 15.54 -4.62 -2.24
C HIS A 133 14.19 -4.98 -2.85
N THR A 134 13.16 -4.15 -2.66
CA THR A 134 11.82 -4.38 -3.20
C THR A 134 11.13 -3.07 -3.60
N GLY A 135 9.94 -3.16 -4.20
CA GLY A 135 9.11 -2.00 -4.47
C GLY A 135 8.81 -1.26 -3.18
N LEU A 136 9.07 0.05 -3.15
CA LEU A 136 8.77 0.92 -2.01
C LEU A 136 7.83 2.03 -2.47
N CYS A 137 6.75 2.26 -1.73
CA CYS A 137 5.85 3.40 -1.95
C CYS A 137 5.54 4.12 -0.64
N ILE A 138 5.80 5.43 -0.61
CA ILE A 138 5.55 6.30 0.54
C ILE A 138 4.48 7.31 0.15
N PHE A 139 3.41 7.38 0.94
CA PHE A 139 2.33 8.33 0.70
C PHE A 139 2.52 9.61 1.52
N THR A 140 2.34 10.75 0.86
CA THR A 140 2.35 12.09 1.48
C THR A 140 1.27 12.95 0.81
N LYS A 141 1.01 14.14 1.34
CA LYS A 141 0.11 15.12 0.73
C LYS A 141 0.86 16.39 0.41
N ARG A 142 0.80 16.83 -0.85
CA ARG A 142 1.30 18.15 -1.25
C ARG A 142 0.25 19.19 -0.89
N ALA A 143 0.53 20.00 0.12
CA ALA A 143 -0.42 20.92 0.72
C ALA A 143 -0.90 22.00 -0.27
N GLU A 144 0.00 22.51 -1.12
CA GLU A 144 -0.28 23.59 -2.08
C GLU A 144 -1.31 23.22 -3.15
N THR A 145 -1.35 21.95 -3.53
CA THR A 145 -2.22 21.43 -4.61
C THR A 145 -3.33 20.53 -4.07
N PHE A 146 -3.40 20.35 -2.76
CA PHE A 146 -4.30 19.41 -2.08
C PHE A 146 -4.21 17.96 -2.58
N SER A 147 -3.13 17.62 -3.30
CA SER A 147 -2.98 16.33 -3.96
C SER A 147 -2.27 15.32 -3.06
N THR A 148 -2.74 14.08 -3.08
CA THR A 148 -2.03 12.96 -2.47
C THR A 148 -0.96 12.46 -3.44
N TRP A 149 0.25 12.27 -2.94
CA TRP A 149 1.40 11.81 -3.71
C TRP A 149 1.80 10.41 -3.28
N ALA A 150 1.98 9.54 -4.27
CA ALA A 150 2.55 8.20 -4.12
C ALA A 150 4.00 8.25 -4.60
N ILE A 151 4.94 8.49 -3.68
CA ILE A 151 6.37 8.56 -4.00
C ILE A 151 6.90 7.12 -4.02
N HIS A 152 7.34 6.62 -5.17
CA HIS A 152 7.74 5.22 -5.33
C HIS A 152 9.05 5.07 -6.11
N ASN A 153 9.72 3.92 -5.91
CA ASN A 153 11.02 3.63 -6.52
C ASN A 153 10.96 2.87 -7.86
N HIS A 154 9.76 2.69 -8.45
CA HIS A 154 9.64 2.07 -9.77
C HIS A 154 10.38 2.88 -10.86
N PRO A 155 11.36 2.30 -11.58
CA PRO A 155 12.19 3.03 -12.55
C PRO A 155 11.41 3.72 -13.67
N ASP A 156 10.36 3.08 -14.19
CA ASP A 156 9.48 3.65 -15.22
C ASP A 156 8.40 4.59 -14.67
N GLY A 157 8.50 5.00 -13.40
CA GLY A 157 7.58 5.93 -12.78
C GLY A 157 7.63 7.32 -13.40
N LYS A 158 6.47 7.92 -13.69
CA LYS A 158 6.37 9.25 -14.30
C LYS A 158 7.22 10.33 -13.62
N PHE A 159 7.26 10.34 -12.28
CA PHE A 159 8.00 11.31 -11.49
C PHE A 159 9.29 10.72 -10.88
N PHE A 160 9.59 9.44 -11.13
CA PHE A 160 10.78 8.81 -10.57
C PHE A 160 12.09 9.46 -11.05
N PRO A 161 12.25 9.84 -12.34
CA PRO A 161 13.47 10.53 -12.79
C PRO A 161 13.78 11.82 -12.02
N GLN A 162 12.75 12.56 -11.59
CA GLN A 162 12.89 13.81 -10.84
C GLN A 162 13.12 13.58 -9.33
N ASN A 163 12.56 12.49 -8.81
CA ASN A 163 12.50 12.23 -7.37
C ASN A 163 13.53 11.19 -6.89
N LYS A 164 14.17 10.44 -7.79
CA LYS A 164 15.08 9.33 -7.46
C LYS A 164 16.24 9.75 -6.55
N ASP A 165 16.68 11.00 -6.64
CA ASP A 165 17.82 11.52 -5.88
C ASP A 165 17.38 12.14 -4.53
N TRP A 166 16.08 12.09 -4.19
CA TRP A 166 15.62 12.48 -2.86
C TRP A 166 16.17 11.53 -1.81
N PRO A 167 16.84 12.04 -0.76
CA PRO A 167 17.21 11.25 0.40
C PRO A 167 15.97 10.58 1.00
N LEU A 168 16.05 9.28 1.26
CA LEU A 168 14.94 8.48 1.73
C LEU A 168 14.39 9.02 3.07
N TRP A 169 15.28 9.49 3.96
CA TRP A 169 14.87 10.13 5.21
C TRP A 169 14.01 11.38 5.00
N GLN A 170 14.20 12.14 3.92
CA GLN A 170 13.36 13.32 3.61
C GLN A 170 11.96 12.92 3.16
N VAL A 171 11.87 11.87 2.34
CA VAL A 171 10.58 11.33 1.86
C VAL A 171 9.76 10.79 3.03
N ILE A 172 10.42 10.07 3.95
CA ILE A 172 9.81 9.57 5.19
C ILE A 172 9.35 10.73 6.08
N MET A 173 10.20 11.74 6.30
CA MET A 173 9.85 12.94 7.07
C MET A 173 8.61 13.63 6.48
N ALA A 174 8.53 13.76 5.16
CA ALA A 174 7.37 14.36 4.48
C ALA A 174 6.09 13.56 4.70
N SER A 175 6.18 12.23 4.76
CA SER A 175 5.05 11.35 5.08
C SER A 175 4.64 11.41 6.54
N ALA A 176 5.54 11.70 7.47
CA ALA A 176 5.29 11.76 8.92
C ALA A 176 5.03 13.18 9.47
N ALA A 177 5.06 14.20 8.62
CA ALA A 177 4.91 15.60 8.99
C ALA A 177 3.45 15.97 9.29
N ALA A 178 2.86 15.43 10.36
CA ALA A 178 1.45 15.64 10.68
C ALA A 178 1.20 17.07 11.21
N PRO A 179 0.36 17.89 10.54
CA PRO A 179 -0.14 19.14 11.09
C PRO A 179 -0.50 19.07 12.56
N THR A 180 -0.15 20.12 13.31
CA THR A 180 -0.20 20.23 14.80
C THR A 180 0.83 19.42 15.57
N TYR A 181 1.41 18.36 14.99
CA TYR A 181 2.53 17.61 15.58
C TYR A 181 3.88 18.09 15.08
N PHE A 182 4.02 18.24 13.76
CA PHE A 182 5.27 18.55 13.06
C PHE A 182 5.06 19.66 12.01
N LEU A 183 6.14 20.36 11.66
CA LEU A 183 6.12 21.34 10.56
C LEU A 183 6.13 20.64 9.19
N PRO A 184 5.53 21.25 8.15
CA PRO A 184 5.62 20.74 6.78
C PRO A 184 7.08 20.57 6.31
N MET A 185 7.29 19.59 5.43
CA MET A 185 8.57 19.36 4.77
C MET A 185 8.56 20.00 3.39
N PHE A 186 9.65 20.68 3.04
CA PHE A 186 9.83 21.25 1.71
C PHE A 186 10.81 20.36 0.94
N LEU A 187 10.32 19.70 -0.11
CA LEU A 187 11.15 18.89 -0.99
C LEU A 187 11.38 19.65 -2.28
N LYS A 188 12.60 19.53 -2.82
CA LYS A 188 12.99 20.11 -4.10
C LYS A 188 13.42 18.98 -5.03
N ASP A 189 12.78 18.87 -6.19
CA ASP A 189 13.14 17.85 -7.19
C ASP A 189 14.37 18.26 -8.02
N SER A 190 14.86 17.34 -8.86
CA SER A 190 16.03 17.61 -9.71
C SER A 190 15.78 18.65 -10.82
N SER A 191 14.52 18.95 -11.15
CA SER A 191 14.14 20.04 -12.06
C SER A 191 14.20 21.41 -11.38
N GLY A 192 14.24 21.42 -10.05
CA GLY A 192 14.25 22.62 -9.21
C GLY A 192 12.88 23.02 -8.68
N GLU A 193 11.82 22.27 -9.01
CA GLU A 193 10.48 22.49 -8.47
C GLU A 193 10.47 22.18 -6.98
N GLN A 194 9.78 23.04 -6.20
CA GLN A 194 9.61 22.86 -4.76
C GLN A 194 8.16 22.50 -4.45
N GLY A 195 7.96 21.67 -3.44
CA GLY A 195 6.64 21.35 -2.92
C GLY A 195 6.62 21.35 -1.39
N ALA A 196 5.54 21.87 -0.81
CA ALA A 196 5.25 21.74 0.61
C ALA A 196 4.45 20.46 0.87
N PHE A 197 5.03 19.56 1.66
CA PHE A 197 4.50 18.23 1.96
C PHE A 197 4.14 18.09 3.44
N ILE A 198 3.01 17.44 3.69
CA ILE A 198 2.49 17.10 5.02
C ILE A 198 2.09 15.62 5.07
N ASP A 199 1.84 15.13 6.27
CA ASP A 199 1.47 13.72 6.51
C ASP A 199 0.28 13.28 5.65
N GLY A 200 0.44 12.13 4.98
CA GLY A 200 -0.58 11.53 4.14
C GLY A 200 -1.82 11.07 4.93
N GLY A 201 -1.69 10.83 6.24
CA GLY A 201 -2.75 10.46 7.16
C GLY A 201 -3.82 11.53 7.31
N ILE A 202 -3.55 12.79 6.94
CA ILE A 202 -4.54 13.88 6.87
C ILE A 202 -5.24 13.90 5.49
N SER A 203 -5.30 12.73 4.86
CA SER A 203 -6.09 12.48 3.65
C SER A 203 -6.60 11.05 3.68
N MET A 204 -7.23 10.62 2.60
CA MET A 204 -7.85 9.29 2.52
C MET A 204 -6.85 8.14 2.42
N VAL A 205 -5.59 8.33 2.82
CA VAL A 205 -4.50 7.35 2.70
C VAL A 205 -3.79 7.07 4.01
N ASN A 206 -4.44 7.32 5.16
CA ASN A 206 -3.93 6.81 6.43
C ASN A 206 -3.80 5.28 6.38
N ASN A 207 -4.84 4.59 5.90
CA ASN A 207 -4.75 3.24 5.36
C ASN A 207 -4.42 3.31 3.86
N PRO A 208 -3.21 2.93 3.42
CA PRO A 208 -2.81 3.09 2.03
C PRO A 208 -3.26 1.92 1.12
N SER A 209 -4.04 0.95 1.61
CA SER A 209 -4.37 -0.29 0.89
C SER A 209 -5.00 -0.02 -0.49
N LEU A 210 -6.08 0.76 -0.54
CA LEU A 210 -6.74 1.09 -1.80
C LEU A 210 -5.81 1.82 -2.76
N ARG A 211 -5.00 2.77 -2.26
CA ARG A 211 -4.07 3.50 -3.14
C ARG A 211 -2.95 2.62 -3.66
N LEU A 212 -2.45 1.68 -2.89
CA LEU A 212 -1.47 0.69 -3.36
C LEU A 212 -2.10 -0.24 -4.39
N PHE A 213 -3.35 -0.66 -4.20
CA PHE A 213 -4.08 -1.45 -5.19
C PHE A 213 -4.22 -0.69 -6.52
N LEU A 214 -4.61 0.59 -6.46
CA LEU A 214 -4.70 1.44 -7.66
C LEU A 214 -3.33 1.70 -8.29
N LEU A 215 -2.29 1.90 -7.49
CA LEU A 215 -0.90 2.06 -7.94
C LEU A 215 -0.42 0.81 -8.70
N ALA A 216 -0.72 -0.37 -8.15
CA ALA A 216 -0.29 -1.65 -8.71
C ALA A 216 -1.04 -2.01 -10.01
N SER A 217 -2.29 -1.59 -10.17
CA SER A 217 -3.19 -2.10 -11.22
C SER A 217 -3.51 -1.12 -12.36
N LEU A 218 -3.55 0.20 -12.10
CA LEU A 218 -4.00 1.16 -13.11
C LEU A 218 -2.93 1.44 -14.17
N ASN A 219 -3.37 1.64 -15.41
CA ASN A 219 -2.52 1.97 -16.56
C ASN A 219 -1.75 3.30 -16.46
N SER A 220 -2.17 4.19 -15.54
CA SER A 220 -1.47 5.46 -15.29
C SER A 220 -0.18 5.28 -14.48
N TYR A 221 0.04 4.09 -13.92
CA TYR A 221 1.22 3.72 -13.14
C TYR A 221 1.96 2.57 -13.82
N PRO A 222 3.27 2.41 -13.59
CA PRO A 222 4.09 1.49 -14.38
C PRO A 222 4.00 0.00 -13.97
N PHE A 223 3.21 -0.33 -12.95
CA PHE A 223 3.20 -1.69 -12.36
C PHE A 223 2.37 -2.68 -13.18
N HIS A 224 1.16 -2.30 -13.58
CA HIS A 224 0.25 -3.10 -14.44
C HIS A 224 0.00 -4.55 -13.95
N TRP A 225 -0.02 -4.77 -12.64
CA TRP A 225 -0.17 -6.11 -12.07
C TRP A 225 -1.57 -6.69 -12.32
N ARG A 226 -1.60 -7.98 -12.67
CA ARG A 226 -2.82 -8.69 -13.02
C ARG A 226 -3.75 -8.79 -11.82
N LEU A 227 -5.03 -8.47 -12.05
CA LEU A 227 -6.08 -8.65 -11.07
C LEU A 227 -6.45 -10.13 -10.92
N GLY A 228 -6.93 -10.50 -9.74
CA GLY A 228 -7.46 -11.82 -9.43
C GLY A 228 -7.04 -12.26 -8.03
N LYS A 229 -7.94 -12.93 -7.33
CA LYS A 229 -7.68 -13.43 -5.96
C LYS A 229 -6.49 -14.38 -5.83
N ARG A 230 -6.09 -15.06 -6.91
CA ARG A 230 -4.90 -15.91 -6.97
C ARG A 230 -3.70 -15.23 -7.62
N ASN A 231 -3.87 -14.02 -8.14
CA ASN A 231 -2.82 -13.24 -8.81
C ASN A 231 -2.25 -12.17 -7.89
N MET A 232 -3.05 -11.63 -6.98
CA MET A 232 -2.64 -10.51 -6.12
C MET A 232 -3.04 -10.77 -4.67
N LEU A 233 -2.06 -10.72 -3.78
CA LEU A 233 -2.24 -10.69 -2.33
C LEU A 233 -1.97 -9.28 -1.83
N MET A 234 -2.86 -8.76 -0.98
CA MET A 234 -2.58 -7.58 -0.18
C MET A 234 -2.73 -7.90 1.31
N VAL A 235 -1.64 -7.73 2.04
CA VAL A 235 -1.61 -7.73 3.50
C VAL A 235 -1.61 -6.28 3.96
N SER A 236 -2.66 -5.85 4.65
CA SER A 236 -2.81 -4.52 5.21
C SER A 236 -2.81 -4.59 6.74
N LEU A 237 -1.95 -3.79 7.38
CA LEU A 237 -1.76 -3.81 8.82
C LEU A 237 -2.07 -2.44 9.45
N GLY A 238 -2.97 -2.46 10.42
CA GLY A 238 -3.40 -1.27 11.15
C GLY A 238 -2.54 -0.96 12.37
N THR A 239 -2.70 0.26 12.89
CA THR A 239 -2.09 0.71 14.14
C THR A 239 -3.08 0.73 15.33
N GLY A 240 -4.16 -0.04 15.23
CA GLY A 240 -5.23 -0.07 16.22
C GLY A 240 -6.34 0.98 15.99
N ASN A 241 -7.58 0.56 16.19
CA ASN A 241 -8.78 1.40 16.16
C ASN A 241 -9.25 1.70 17.58
N ILE A 242 -9.78 2.89 17.83
CA ILE A 242 -10.39 3.22 19.13
C ILE A 242 -11.89 3.10 18.95
N ASP A 243 -12.58 2.44 19.89
CA ASP A 243 -14.04 2.57 19.96
C ASP A 243 -14.38 3.94 20.53
N GLN A 244 -14.81 4.84 19.66
CA GLN A 244 -15.13 6.22 20.02
C GLN A 244 -16.59 6.43 20.44
N ARG A 245 -17.36 5.36 20.73
CA ARG A 245 -18.72 5.49 21.26
C ARG A 245 -18.75 6.45 22.45
N SER A 246 -19.20 7.67 22.16
CA SER A 246 -19.24 8.76 23.11
C SER A 246 -20.69 9.04 23.46
N SER A 247 -20.96 9.35 24.72
CA SER A 247 -22.33 9.62 25.15
C SER A 247 -22.89 10.87 24.46
N TYR A 248 -24.19 10.83 24.14
CA TYR A 248 -24.93 11.98 23.61
C TYR A 248 -24.70 13.25 24.45
N SER A 249 -24.72 13.12 25.78
CA SER A 249 -24.50 14.22 26.72
C SER A 249 -23.12 14.89 26.62
N ALA A 250 -22.10 14.15 26.17
CA ALA A 250 -20.75 14.69 25.98
C ALA A 250 -20.66 15.60 24.75
N PHE A 251 -21.48 15.36 23.72
CA PHE A 251 -21.49 16.18 22.51
C PHE A 251 -22.23 17.51 22.65
N GLN A 252 -23.28 17.55 23.47
CA GLN A 252 -24.04 18.79 23.73
C GLN A 252 -23.20 19.91 24.34
N LYS A 253 -22.07 19.56 24.99
CA LYS A 253 -21.18 20.52 25.68
C LYS A 253 -20.01 20.99 24.81
N ASN A 254 -19.89 20.53 23.55
CA ASN A 254 -18.79 20.92 22.68
C ASN A 254 -19.00 22.35 22.15
N ASN A 255 -18.02 23.21 22.39
CA ASN A 255 -17.93 24.52 21.73
C ASN A 255 -17.25 24.39 20.35
N LEU A 256 -17.18 25.49 19.59
CA LEU A 256 -16.58 25.52 18.26
C LEU A 256 -15.13 24.98 18.22
N MET A 257 -14.33 25.28 19.24
CA MET A 257 -12.94 24.81 19.33
C MET A 257 -12.86 23.32 19.62
N ALA A 258 -13.73 22.79 20.49
CA ALA A 258 -13.84 21.37 20.76
C ALA A 258 -14.27 20.59 19.51
N TRP A 259 -15.17 21.16 18.69
CA TRP A 259 -15.52 20.57 17.39
C TRP A 259 -14.34 20.59 16.42
N ALA A 260 -13.67 21.73 16.25
CA ALA A 260 -12.52 21.86 15.36
C ALA A 260 -11.39 20.87 15.69
N ALA A 261 -11.14 20.60 16.99
CA ALA A 261 -10.15 19.62 17.43
C ALA A 261 -10.52 18.16 17.13
N LYS A 262 -11.82 17.83 17.02
CA LYS A 262 -12.30 16.45 16.77
C LYS A 262 -12.43 16.10 15.29
N MET A 263 -12.68 17.09 14.42
CA MET A 263 -12.92 16.86 12.99
C MET A 263 -11.84 16.02 12.27
N PRO A 264 -10.53 16.23 12.51
CA PRO A 264 -9.50 15.42 11.86
C PRO A 264 -9.64 13.93 12.19
N GLU A 265 -9.95 13.60 13.45
CA GLU A 265 -10.11 12.22 13.90
C GLU A 265 -11.34 11.56 13.26
N PHE A 266 -12.47 12.27 13.14
CA PHE A 266 -13.65 11.78 12.43
C PHE A 266 -13.36 11.51 10.95
N PHE A 267 -12.74 12.45 10.25
CA PHE A 267 -12.41 12.27 8.84
C PHE A 267 -11.39 11.14 8.62
N MET A 268 -10.42 10.97 9.52
CA MET A 268 -9.49 9.84 9.46
C MET A 268 -10.22 8.51 9.68
N HIS A 269 -11.15 8.44 10.63
CA HIS A 269 -11.96 7.25 10.86
C HIS A 269 -12.82 6.91 9.64
N ASP A 270 -13.55 7.88 9.09
CA ASP A 270 -14.40 7.71 7.92
C ASP A 270 -13.59 7.29 6.69
N ALA A 271 -12.40 7.87 6.51
CA ALA A 271 -11.48 7.49 5.45
C ALA A 271 -10.99 6.03 5.59
N ASN A 272 -10.63 5.60 6.81
CA ASN A 272 -10.20 4.22 7.05
C ASN A 272 -11.34 3.22 6.83
N LEU A 273 -12.56 3.54 7.29
CA LEU A 273 -13.74 2.70 7.07
C LEU A 273 -14.11 2.62 5.58
N SER A 274 -14.08 3.75 4.87
CA SER A 274 -14.33 3.80 3.43
C SER A 274 -13.31 2.97 2.64
N ASN A 275 -12.02 3.06 3.00
CA ASN A 275 -10.99 2.20 2.42
C ASN A 275 -11.28 0.71 2.68
N GLN A 276 -11.60 0.34 3.92
CA GLN A 276 -11.90 -1.04 4.27
C GLN A 276 -13.12 -1.58 3.51
N LEU A 277 -14.18 -0.78 3.41
CA LEU A 277 -15.38 -1.10 2.63
C LEU A 277 -15.05 -1.37 1.18
N ILE A 278 -14.37 -0.43 0.50
CA ILE A 278 -14.03 -0.59 -0.92
C ILE A 278 -13.12 -1.80 -1.13
N MET A 279 -12.13 -2.01 -0.26
CA MET A 279 -11.25 -3.18 -0.37
C MET A 279 -12.01 -4.48 -0.17
N GLN A 280 -12.95 -4.57 0.80
CA GLN A 280 -13.81 -5.75 0.96
C GLN A 280 -14.73 -5.99 -0.24
N ILE A 281 -15.25 -4.92 -0.87
CA ILE A 281 -16.06 -5.03 -2.11
C ILE A 281 -15.24 -5.63 -3.26
N LEU A 282 -13.97 -5.25 -3.38
CA LEU A 282 -13.12 -5.62 -4.51
C LEU A 282 -12.44 -6.98 -4.34
N SER A 283 -12.46 -7.59 -3.16
CA SER A 283 -11.55 -8.70 -2.82
C SER A 283 -12.23 -9.97 -2.32
N ASP A 284 -11.46 -11.05 -2.33
CA ASP A 284 -11.69 -12.18 -1.43
C ASP A 284 -10.99 -11.85 -0.10
N SER A 285 -11.75 -11.67 0.98
CA SER A 285 -11.21 -11.24 2.28
C SER A 285 -11.58 -12.21 3.40
N PRO A 286 -10.72 -13.22 3.69
CA PRO A 286 -10.90 -14.13 4.82
C PRO A 286 -11.02 -13.41 6.17
N THR A 287 -10.37 -12.26 6.29
CA THR A 287 -10.32 -11.41 7.49
C THR A 287 -11.34 -10.26 7.44
N SER A 288 -12.41 -10.37 6.64
CA SER A 288 -13.40 -9.30 6.56
C SER A 288 -14.09 -9.04 7.89
N ILE A 289 -14.48 -7.78 8.10
CA ILE A 289 -15.26 -7.35 9.27
C ILE A 289 -16.65 -6.92 8.83
N SER A 290 -17.62 -6.95 9.75
CA SER A 290 -18.93 -6.36 9.52
C SER A 290 -18.78 -4.86 9.31
N ILE A 291 -19.30 -4.34 8.19
CA ILE A 291 -19.31 -2.92 7.88
C ILE A 291 -20.45 -2.24 8.63
N ASP A 292 -21.67 -2.74 8.45
CA ASP A 292 -22.86 -2.33 9.19
C ASP A 292 -23.92 -3.44 9.17
N SER A 293 -25.11 -3.14 9.71
CA SER A 293 -26.23 -4.09 9.82
C SER A 293 -26.89 -4.44 8.50
N GLU A 294 -26.72 -3.63 7.45
CA GLU A 294 -27.32 -3.85 6.13
C GLU A 294 -26.34 -4.58 5.21
N MET A 295 -25.09 -4.13 5.14
CA MET A 295 -24.06 -4.70 4.28
C MET A 295 -23.44 -5.98 4.85
N GLY A 296 -23.48 -6.20 6.17
CA GLY A 296 -22.79 -7.32 6.81
C GLY A 296 -21.28 -7.27 6.58
N ASP A 297 -20.64 -8.42 6.36
CA ASP A 297 -19.18 -8.54 6.19
C ASP A 297 -18.71 -8.63 4.72
N LEU A 298 -19.66 -8.60 3.78
CA LEU A 298 -19.43 -8.71 2.34
C LEU A 298 -18.72 -10.00 1.88
N LYS A 299 -18.64 -11.05 2.71
CA LYS A 299 -18.01 -12.32 2.30
C LYS A 299 -18.71 -12.93 1.11
N GLY A 300 -17.93 -13.36 0.12
CA GLY A 300 -18.42 -13.94 -1.13
C GLY A 300 -19.03 -12.93 -2.12
N SER A 301 -19.03 -11.63 -1.79
CA SER A 301 -19.42 -10.60 -2.75
C SER A 301 -18.41 -10.50 -3.90
N ALA A 302 -18.90 -10.33 -5.13
CA ALA A 302 -18.09 -10.19 -6.33
C ALA A 302 -18.66 -9.06 -7.20
N PHE A 303 -18.47 -7.81 -6.75
CA PHE A 303 -19.02 -6.62 -7.41
C PHE A 303 -18.63 -6.50 -8.89
N LEU A 304 -17.43 -6.94 -9.26
CA LEU A 304 -16.93 -6.92 -10.64
C LEU A 304 -17.29 -8.20 -11.44
N GLY A 305 -18.10 -9.10 -10.87
CA GLY A 305 -18.29 -10.47 -11.37
C GLY A 305 -17.13 -11.42 -11.03
N TYR A 306 -16.03 -10.89 -10.47
CA TYR A 306 -14.89 -11.63 -9.93
C TYR A 306 -14.25 -10.82 -8.79
N GLN A 307 -13.32 -11.46 -8.08
CA GLN A 307 -12.55 -10.86 -6.97
C GLN A 307 -11.19 -10.39 -7.49
N ALA A 308 -10.90 -9.09 -7.35
CA ALA A 308 -9.72 -8.45 -7.94
C ALA A 308 -8.41 -8.78 -7.21
N LEU A 309 -8.47 -9.24 -5.97
CA LEU A 309 -7.32 -9.65 -5.15
C LEU A 309 -7.78 -10.45 -3.93
N THR A 310 -6.83 -11.11 -3.26
CA THR A 310 -7.00 -11.57 -1.87
C THR A 310 -6.56 -10.44 -0.93
N TYR A 311 -7.42 -10.04 0.00
CA TYR A 311 -7.16 -8.94 0.93
C TYR A 311 -7.22 -9.40 2.38
N LEU A 312 -6.07 -9.32 3.05
CA LEU A 312 -5.91 -9.65 4.45
C LEU A 312 -5.69 -8.35 5.24
N ARG A 313 -6.69 -7.96 6.02
CA ARG A 313 -6.60 -6.81 6.92
C ARG A 313 -6.46 -7.30 8.36
N TYR A 314 -5.34 -6.99 8.97
CA TYR A 314 -5.14 -7.21 10.40
C TYR A 314 -5.11 -5.87 11.13
N ASN A 315 -6.02 -5.73 12.09
CA ASN A 315 -6.10 -4.55 12.95
C ASN A 315 -6.70 -4.96 14.29
N VAL A 316 -6.47 -4.16 15.34
CA VAL A 316 -7.00 -4.43 16.67
C VAL A 316 -7.91 -3.28 17.08
N TRP A 317 -9.14 -3.58 17.47
CA TRP A 317 -9.95 -2.62 18.19
C TRP A 317 -9.44 -2.54 19.63
N LEU A 318 -9.02 -1.36 20.06
CA LEU A 318 -8.62 -1.03 21.42
C LEU A 318 -9.88 -0.76 22.28
N ALA A 319 -10.87 -1.64 22.12
CA ALA A 319 -12.16 -1.61 22.79
C ALA A 319 -12.21 -2.72 23.86
N GLU A 320 -13.13 -2.57 24.81
CA GLU A 320 -13.19 -3.46 25.97
C GLU A 320 -13.39 -4.94 25.59
N GLN A 321 -14.31 -5.22 24.65
CA GLN A 321 -14.63 -6.59 24.24
C GLN A 321 -13.45 -7.26 23.52
N ASP A 322 -12.80 -6.53 22.62
CA ASP A 322 -11.65 -7.01 21.85
C ASP A 322 -10.42 -7.26 22.73
N LEU A 323 -10.12 -6.33 23.65
CA LEU A 323 -9.00 -6.48 24.59
C LEU A 323 -9.25 -7.63 25.57
N LYS A 324 -10.48 -7.82 26.05
CA LYS A 324 -10.88 -9.02 26.82
C LYS A 324 -10.68 -10.30 26.01
N GLY A 325 -11.01 -10.27 24.72
CA GLY A 325 -10.75 -11.36 23.78
C GLY A 325 -9.25 -11.69 23.57
N LEU A 326 -8.35 -10.80 23.99
CA LEU A 326 -6.89 -11.00 24.02
C LEU A 326 -6.35 -11.27 25.44
N GLY A 327 -7.23 -11.44 26.42
CA GLY A 327 -6.89 -11.71 27.81
C GLY A 327 -6.52 -10.48 28.63
N TYR A 328 -6.92 -9.28 28.21
CA TYR A 328 -6.70 -8.03 28.95
C TYR A 328 -7.99 -7.48 29.53
N ASN A 329 -7.93 -6.98 30.77
CA ASN A 329 -9.05 -6.33 31.43
C ASN A 329 -8.63 -4.92 31.89
N PHE A 330 -8.62 -3.97 30.96
CA PHE A 330 -8.21 -2.59 31.23
C PHE A 330 -9.39 -1.74 31.69
N SER A 331 -9.11 -0.73 32.52
CA SER A 331 -10.08 0.32 32.81
C SER A 331 -10.32 1.19 31.57
N THR A 332 -11.47 1.87 31.52
CA THR A 332 -11.80 2.82 30.45
C THR A 332 -10.76 3.93 30.30
N SER A 333 -10.15 4.37 31.40
CA SER A 333 -9.09 5.39 31.39
C SER A 333 -7.82 4.89 30.67
N VAL A 334 -7.40 3.65 30.93
CA VAL A 334 -6.23 3.05 30.28
C VAL A 334 -6.51 2.82 28.79
N MET A 335 -7.69 2.29 28.44
CA MET A 335 -8.08 2.09 27.04
C MET A 335 -8.05 3.40 26.23
N LYS A 336 -8.53 4.49 26.83
CA LYS A 336 -8.45 5.82 26.20
C LYS A 336 -7.01 6.23 25.93
N THR A 337 -6.09 5.99 26.87
CA THR A 337 -4.68 6.32 26.66
C THR A 337 -4.02 5.45 25.59
N LEU A 338 -4.40 4.17 25.44
CA LEU A 338 -3.85 3.29 24.39
C LEU A 338 -4.09 3.82 22.97
N GLY A 339 -5.16 4.60 22.80
CA GLY A 339 -5.47 5.26 21.53
C GLY A 339 -4.56 6.45 21.18
N GLU A 340 -3.82 7.00 22.14
CA GLU A 340 -2.95 8.16 21.93
C GLU A 340 -1.78 7.82 21.00
N MET A 341 -1.64 8.60 19.92
CA MET A 341 -0.61 8.38 18.90
C MET A 341 0.79 8.82 19.33
N ASP A 342 0.93 9.47 20.48
CA ASP A 342 2.17 10.11 20.92
C ASP A 342 2.49 9.85 22.40
N ASN A 343 1.94 8.78 22.98
CA ASN A 343 2.21 8.38 24.36
C ASN A 343 3.18 7.18 24.44
N PRO A 344 4.50 7.42 24.59
CA PRO A 344 5.50 6.35 24.56
C PRO A 344 5.36 5.33 25.71
N LYS A 345 4.63 5.66 26.78
CA LYS A 345 4.37 4.73 27.89
C LYS A 345 3.55 3.51 27.46
N ASN A 346 2.78 3.64 26.39
CA ASN A 346 1.94 2.56 25.88
C ASN A 346 2.68 1.60 24.96
N MET A 347 3.94 1.90 24.57
CA MET A 347 4.61 1.13 23.53
C MET A 347 4.80 -0.35 23.90
N ASN A 348 5.18 -0.64 25.15
CA ASN A 348 5.36 -2.02 25.61
C ASN A 348 4.05 -2.80 25.52
N ILE A 349 2.96 -2.24 26.07
CA ILE A 349 1.67 -2.92 26.06
C ILE A 349 1.06 -3.04 24.65
N LEU A 350 1.26 -2.04 23.79
CA LEU A 350 0.81 -2.08 22.39
C LEU A 350 1.57 -3.14 21.59
N ALA A 351 2.86 -3.34 21.87
CA ALA A 351 3.65 -4.42 21.28
C ALA A 351 3.09 -5.79 21.69
N GLU A 352 2.84 -6.01 22.99
CA GLU A 352 2.27 -7.27 23.48
C GLU A 352 0.86 -7.54 22.91
N ILE A 353 0.02 -6.51 22.81
CA ILE A 353 -1.30 -6.60 22.17
C ILE A 353 -1.14 -7.04 20.71
N GLY A 354 -0.21 -6.41 19.97
CA GLY A 354 0.11 -6.77 18.58
C GLY A 354 0.53 -8.23 18.44
N GLU A 355 1.46 -8.71 19.28
CA GLU A 355 1.93 -10.10 19.28
C GLU A 355 0.80 -11.10 19.58
N LYS A 356 -0.03 -10.83 20.59
CA LYS A 356 -1.16 -11.71 20.92
C LYS A 356 -2.22 -11.71 19.83
N ALA A 357 -2.53 -10.55 19.28
CA ALA A 357 -3.48 -10.42 18.18
C ALA A 357 -2.98 -11.15 16.94
N ALA A 358 -1.69 -11.05 16.64
CA ALA A 358 -1.06 -11.76 15.52
C ALA A 358 -1.26 -13.27 15.62
N LYS A 359 -0.89 -13.86 16.77
CA LYS A 359 -1.06 -15.30 17.02
C LYS A 359 -2.52 -15.79 16.96
N LYS A 360 -3.48 -14.90 17.24
CA LYS A 360 -4.90 -15.23 17.25
C LYS A 360 -5.54 -15.09 15.87
N TYR A 361 -5.16 -14.07 15.11
CA TYR A 361 -5.87 -13.66 13.90
C TYR A 361 -5.16 -14.03 12.61
N ILE A 362 -3.86 -14.28 12.64
CA ILE A 362 -3.09 -14.72 11.47
C ILE A 362 -3.09 -16.25 11.46
N LEU A 363 -3.62 -16.82 10.37
CA LEU A 363 -3.67 -18.25 10.12
C LEU A 363 -2.77 -18.58 8.93
N GLU A 364 -2.13 -19.75 8.94
CA GLU A 364 -1.29 -20.23 7.83
C GLU A 364 -2.09 -20.30 6.51
N ASP A 365 -3.35 -20.71 6.59
CA ASP A 365 -4.29 -20.76 5.44
C ASP A 365 -4.49 -19.41 4.75
N HIS A 366 -4.19 -18.29 5.41
CA HIS A 366 -4.27 -16.97 4.76
C HIS A 366 -3.20 -16.78 3.68
N PHE A 367 -2.10 -17.55 3.72
CA PHE A 367 -0.94 -17.39 2.82
C PHE A 367 -0.76 -18.58 1.86
N VAL A 368 -1.56 -19.65 2.00
CA VAL A 368 -1.38 -20.92 1.27
C VAL A 368 -1.35 -20.78 -0.25
N ASP A 369 -2.13 -19.85 -0.80
CA ASP A 369 -2.21 -19.58 -2.24
C ASP A 369 -1.05 -18.73 -2.76
N PHE A 370 -0.21 -18.16 -1.89
CA PHE A 370 0.83 -17.18 -2.24
C PHE A 370 2.19 -17.61 -1.70
N LYS A 371 2.67 -18.77 -2.13
CA LYS A 371 3.96 -19.31 -1.66
C LYS A 371 5.13 -18.45 -2.10
N TYR A 372 6.21 -18.52 -1.32
CA TYR A 372 7.50 -17.96 -1.73
C TYR A 372 8.12 -18.85 -2.81
N THR A 373 7.63 -18.70 -4.04
CA THR A 373 8.19 -19.37 -5.21
C THR A 373 8.60 -18.30 -6.20
N HIS A 374 9.90 -18.22 -6.49
CA HIS A 374 10.45 -17.36 -7.57
C HIS A 374 10.16 -17.81 -9.02
N PRO A 375 9.54 -18.97 -9.33
CA PRO A 375 8.96 -19.14 -10.65
C PRO A 375 7.57 -18.53 -10.66
N ALA A 376 7.32 -17.69 -11.67
CA ALA A 376 5.97 -17.37 -12.09
C ALA A 376 5.16 -18.66 -12.31
N PRO A 377 3.86 -18.70 -11.99
CA PRO A 377 2.97 -19.68 -12.61
C PRO A 377 3.22 -19.67 -14.11
N THR A 378 3.76 -20.77 -14.62
CA THR A 378 3.95 -20.97 -16.04
C THR A 378 2.58 -21.23 -16.65
N GLY A 379 2.17 -20.37 -17.59
CA GLY A 379 0.99 -20.62 -18.42
C GLY A 379 -0.23 -19.73 -18.19
N GLU A 380 -0.10 -18.59 -17.52
CA GLU A 380 -1.21 -17.63 -17.46
C GLU A 380 -0.86 -16.23 -17.98
N SER A 381 -1.77 -15.77 -18.83
CA SER A 381 -1.74 -14.66 -19.74
C SER A 381 -1.74 -13.28 -19.09
N TYR A 382 -0.85 -12.40 -19.56
CA TYR A 382 -0.64 -11.03 -19.05
C TYR A 382 -1.71 -10.05 -19.49
N PHE A 383 -2.03 -9.07 -18.63
CA PHE A 383 -2.65 -7.83 -19.08
C PHE A 383 -1.58 -7.01 -19.78
N VAL A 384 -1.74 -6.74 -21.07
CA VAL A 384 -0.84 -5.84 -21.79
C VAL A 384 -1.54 -4.50 -22.00
N SER A 385 -0.89 -3.42 -21.57
CA SER A 385 -1.37 -2.04 -21.63
C SER A 385 -1.68 -1.62 -23.07
N TYR A 386 -2.70 -0.78 -23.23
CA TYR A 386 -3.28 -0.34 -24.50
C TYR A 386 -2.35 0.49 -25.42
N LYS A 387 -1.06 0.64 -25.11
CA LYS A 387 -0.24 1.68 -25.76
C LYS A 387 1.10 1.33 -26.38
N ASP A 388 1.68 0.15 -26.17
CA ASP A 388 2.74 -0.34 -27.06
C ASP A 388 3.07 -1.78 -26.67
N TYR A 389 2.59 -2.73 -27.47
CA TYR A 389 2.81 -4.16 -27.23
C TYR A 389 4.22 -4.60 -27.67
N GLY A 390 5.06 -3.71 -28.21
CA GLY A 390 6.29 -4.09 -28.93
C GLY A 390 6.03 -4.98 -30.15
N LEU A 391 4.75 -5.21 -30.49
CA LEU A 391 4.30 -6.06 -31.58
C LEU A 391 4.34 -5.29 -32.89
N THR A 392 5.02 -5.86 -33.88
CA THR A 392 5.01 -5.32 -35.24
C THR A 392 3.73 -5.78 -35.94
N PHE A 393 2.81 -4.85 -36.15
CA PHE A 393 1.58 -5.11 -36.90
C PHE A 393 1.87 -5.08 -38.39
N GLU A 394 1.47 -6.15 -39.07
CA GLU A 394 1.46 -6.19 -40.52
C GLU A 394 0.11 -5.68 -41.06
N PRO A 395 0.08 -5.07 -42.24
CA PRO A 395 -1.16 -4.60 -42.87
C PRO A 395 -2.00 -5.77 -43.42
N TYR A 396 -3.28 -5.79 -43.04
CA TYR A 396 -4.31 -6.71 -43.52
C TYR A 396 -5.59 -5.94 -43.89
N ALA A 397 -6.56 -6.63 -44.50
CA ALA A 397 -7.88 -6.06 -44.76
C ALA A 397 -9.00 -7.10 -44.63
N LYS A 398 -10.18 -6.65 -44.19
CA LYS A 398 -11.45 -7.40 -44.22
C LYS A 398 -12.44 -6.68 -45.11
N LYS A 399 -12.76 -7.23 -46.27
CA LYS A 399 -13.69 -6.63 -47.25
C LYS A 399 -13.43 -5.12 -47.43
N ASP A 400 -12.20 -4.79 -47.80
CA ASP A 400 -11.66 -3.43 -48.04
C ASP A 400 -11.42 -2.53 -46.81
N ILE A 401 -11.74 -2.97 -45.59
CA ILE A 401 -11.44 -2.22 -44.37
C ILE A 401 -9.99 -2.51 -43.95
N PRO A 402 -9.08 -1.52 -43.91
CA PRO A 402 -7.69 -1.72 -43.51
C PRO A 402 -7.59 -1.98 -42.01
N ILE A 403 -6.76 -2.96 -41.65
CA ILE A 403 -6.49 -3.32 -40.25
C ILE A 403 -5.00 -3.64 -40.11
N GLY A 404 -4.48 -3.54 -38.88
CA GLY A 404 -3.20 -4.15 -38.53
C GLY A 404 -3.44 -5.52 -37.92
N ALA A 405 -2.61 -6.52 -38.22
CA ALA A 405 -2.61 -7.77 -37.45
C ALA A 405 -1.20 -8.26 -37.18
N CYS A 406 -1.00 -8.87 -36.02
CA CYS A 406 0.23 -9.57 -35.66
C CYS A 406 -0.12 -10.94 -35.08
N ARG A 407 0.80 -11.88 -35.24
CA ARG A 407 0.62 -13.22 -34.68
C ARG A 407 0.98 -13.19 -33.20
N ILE A 408 0.14 -13.81 -32.38
CA ILE A 408 0.32 -13.92 -30.95
C ILE A 408 1.32 -15.03 -30.66
N ASP A 409 2.35 -14.71 -29.89
CA ASP A 409 3.47 -15.61 -29.55
C ASP A 409 3.26 -16.32 -28.20
N HIS A 410 2.53 -15.71 -27.27
CA HIS A 410 2.15 -16.30 -25.98
C HIS A 410 0.72 -15.89 -25.60
N ASP A 411 0.06 -16.67 -24.75
CA ASP A 411 -1.27 -16.33 -24.25
C ASP A 411 -1.22 -14.99 -23.48
N PHE A 412 -2.17 -14.08 -23.74
CA PHE A 412 -2.39 -12.85 -22.95
C PHE A 412 -3.89 -12.48 -22.87
N GLU A 413 -4.28 -11.66 -21.90
CA GLU A 413 -5.64 -11.13 -21.79
C GLU A 413 -5.68 -9.71 -22.36
N ILE A 414 -6.68 -9.42 -23.19
CA ILE A 414 -6.83 -8.12 -23.82
C ILE A 414 -8.23 -7.55 -23.62
N MET A 415 -8.29 -6.26 -23.30
CA MET A 415 -9.55 -5.53 -23.22
C MET A 415 -10.03 -5.20 -24.63
N THR A 416 -11.18 -5.73 -25.01
CA THR A 416 -11.85 -5.46 -26.29
C THR A 416 -13.10 -4.60 -26.05
N MET A 417 -13.76 -4.18 -27.13
CA MET A 417 -15.06 -3.50 -27.03
C MET A 417 -16.17 -4.37 -26.41
N GLU A 418 -15.99 -5.69 -26.41
CA GLU A 418 -16.93 -6.68 -25.87
C GLU A 418 -16.55 -7.14 -24.45
N GLY A 419 -15.48 -6.57 -23.89
CA GLY A 419 -14.95 -6.92 -22.58
C GLY A 419 -13.60 -7.65 -22.66
N LEU A 420 -13.20 -8.25 -21.54
CA LEU A 420 -11.93 -8.95 -21.42
C LEU A 420 -11.96 -10.25 -22.23
N MET A 421 -11.06 -10.38 -23.19
CA MET A 421 -10.93 -11.54 -24.06
C MET A 421 -9.56 -12.19 -23.89
N ARG A 422 -9.51 -13.52 -23.91
CA ARG A 422 -8.26 -14.28 -23.92
C ARG A 422 -7.73 -14.38 -25.35
N ALA A 423 -6.52 -13.89 -25.57
CA ALA A 423 -5.73 -14.03 -26.79
C ALA A 423 -4.79 -15.23 -26.62
N LYS A 424 -4.86 -16.24 -27.51
CA LYS A 424 -4.06 -17.47 -27.38
C LYS A 424 -2.82 -17.42 -28.27
N ALA A 425 -1.75 -18.07 -27.84
CA ALA A 425 -0.57 -18.32 -28.64
C ALA A 425 -0.96 -19.01 -29.97
N GLY A 426 -0.48 -18.46 -31.08
CA GLY A 426 -0.76 -18.96 -32.43
C GLY A 426 -1.90 -18.23 -33.15
N ASP A 427 -2.80 -17.57 -32.42
CA ASP A 427 -3.88 -16.73 -32.97
C ASP A 427 -3.34 -15.38 -33.47
N TYR A 428 -4.26 -14.52 -33.94
CA TYR A 428 -3.92 -13.17 -34.38
C TYR A 428 -4.51 -12.12 -33.46
N LEU A 429 -3.68 -11.14 -33.08
CA LEU A 429 -4.13 -9.91 -32.49
C LEU A 429 -4.36 -8.90 -33.61
N ILE A 430 -5.55 -8.31 -33.64
CA ILE A 430 -5.95 -7.38 -34.68
C ILE A 430 -6.13 -5.99 -34.06
N LYS A 431 -5.64 -4.99 -34.78
CA LYS A 431 -5.84 -3.57 -34.53
C LYS A 431 -6.79 -3.00 -35.57
N GLY A 432 -8.00 -2.63 -35.13
CA GLY A 432 -9.00 -2.02 -35.97
C GLY A 432 -8.73 -0.54 -36.27
N VAL A 433 -9.58 0.04 -37.13
CA VAL A 433 -9.42 1.41 -37.64
C VAL A 433 -9.56 2.50 -36.59
N ARG A 434 -10.22 2.23 -35.45
CA ARG A 434 -10.36 3.17 -34.33
C ARG A 434 -9.33 2.90 -33.23
N GLY A 435 -8.34 2.05 -33.50
CA GLY A 435 -7.33 1.65 -32.53
C GLY A 435 -7.83 0.65 -31.49
N GLU A 436 -9.00 0.05 -31.70
CA GLU A 436 -9.51 -1.07 -30.94
C GLU A 436 -8.73 -2.34 -31.21
N TYR A 437 -8.61 -3.21 -30.20
CA TYR A 437 -7.95 -4.49 -30.34
C TYR A 437 -8.93 -5.65 -30.15
N TYR A 438 -8.69 -6.73 -30.87
CA TYR A 438 -9.45 -7.98 -30.75
C TYR A 438 -8.57 -9.18 -31.09
N ALA A 439 -8.73 -10.28 -30.35
CA ALA A 439 -8.08 -11.54 -30.68
C ALA A 439 -8.96 -12.31 -31.67
N CYS A 440 -8.33 -12.98 -32.63
CA CYS A 440 -9.02 -13.75 -33.67
C CYS A 440 -8.33 -15.09 -33.84
N ASP A 441 -9.11 -16.16 -33.73
CA ASP A 441 -8.64 -17.52 -33.97
C ASP A 441 -7.91 -17.62 -35.31
N ALA A 442 -6.77 -18.32 -35.33
CA ALA A 442 -5.93 -18.41 -36.51
C ALA A 442 -6.63 -18.95 -37.77
N SER A 443 -7.61 -19.87 -37.64
CA SER A 443 -8.36 -20.37 -38.80
C SER A 443 -9.34 -19.33 -39.30
N VAL A 444 -10.08 -18.67 -38.39
CA VAL A 444 -11.01 -17.59 -38.72
C VAL A 444 -10.28 -16.42 -39.35
N PHE A 445 -9.09 -16.08 -38.84
CA PHE A 445 -8.27 -15.00 -39.36
C PHE A 445 -7.89 -15.24 -40.82
N LYS A 446 -7.39 -16.43 -41.14
CA LYS A 446 -6.98 -16.80 -42.50
C LYS A 446 -8.13 -16.85 -43.50
N GLU A 447 -9.34 -17.19 -43.06
CA GLU A 447 -10.53 -17.21 -43.91
C GLU A 447 -11.12 -15.81 -44.11
N THR A 448 -10.93 -14.90 -43.14
CA THR A 448 -11.63 -13.61 -43.11
C THR A 448 -10.77 -12.43 -43.57
N TYR A 449 -9.45 -12.50 -43.39
CA TYR A 449 -8.53 -11.38 -43.59
C TYR A 449 -7.47 -11.71 -44.64
N ALA A 450 -7.22 -10.76 -45.54
CA ALA A 450 -6.19 -10.87 -46.57
C ALA A 450 -5.06 -9.88 -46.29
N LYS A 451 -3.81 -10.27 -46.58
CA LYS A 451 -2.65 -9.38 -46.44
C LYS A 451 -2.78 -8.22 -47.42
N SER A 452 -2.61 -7.00 -46.94
CA SER A 452 -2.79 -5.76 -47.71
C SER A 452 -1.43 -5.10 -47.95
N ALA A 453 -1.19 -4.55 -49.14
CA ALA A 453 -0.01 -3.71 -49.40
C ALA A 453 -0.22 -2.24 -48.99
N LYS A 454 -1.44 -1.88 -48.58
CA LYS A 454 -1.78 -0.54 -48.09
C LYS A 454 -1.80 -0.57 -46.57
N ALA A 455 -0.83 0.11 -45.96
CA ALA A 455 -0.76 0.38 -44.53
C ALA A 455 -1.55 1.64 -44.17
#